data_AF-A0A9E3ENZ5-F1
#
_entry.id   AF-A0A9E3ENZ5-F1
#
_cell.length_a   1.000
_cell.length_b   1.000
_cell.length_c   1.000
_cell.angle_alpha   90.00
_cell.angle_beta   90.00
_cell.angle_gamma   90.00
#
_symmetry.space_group_name_H-M   'P 1'
#
loop_
_entity.id
_entity.type
_entity.pdbx_description
1 polymer ?
#
loop_
_entity_poly.entity_id
_entity_poly.type
_entity_poly.pdbx_seq_one_letter_code
_entity_poly.pdbx_strand_id
1 'polypeptide(L)' 'MLTATIEDNLSRALELVGGSIDPEIAESYPSLEARILAQALENVELAERRLREIQKLVGEISDVLV' A
#
# COMPACT_ATOMS: atom_id res chain seq x y z
N MET A 1 -2.43 -18.68 -23.54
CA MET A 1 -3.12 -17.37 -23.57
C MET A 1 -3.63 -17.00 -22.18
N LEU A 2 -4.55 -17.75 -21.55
CA LEU A 2 -5.11 -17.42 -20.23
C LEU A 2 -4.07 -17.25 -19.09
N THR A 3 -3.07 -18.13 -19.01
CA THR A 3 -2.03 -18.08 -17.96
C THR A 3 -1.12 -16.86 -18.09
N ALA A 4 -0.74 -16.50 -19.31
CA ALA A 4 0.06 -15.30 -19.59
C ALA A 4 -0.69 -14.01 -19.17
N THR A 5 -2.00 -13.96 -19.42
CA THR A 5 -2.83 -12.81 -19.00
C THR A 5 -2.91 -12.67 -17.48
N ILE A 6 -2.93 -13.78 -16.72
CA ILE A 6 -2.96 -13.73 -15.26
C ILE A 6 -1.60 -13.26 -14.72
N GLU A 7 -0.50 -13.80 -15.25
CA GLU A 7 0.85 -13.38 -14.85
C GLU A 7 1.07 -11.88 -15.10
N ASP A 8 0.69 -11.37 -16.29
CA ASP A 8 0.78 -9.94 -16.63
C ASP A 8 -0.02 -9.06 -15.66
N ASN A 9 -1.23 -9.51 -15.28
CA ASN A 9 -2.08 -8.79 -14.35
C ASN A 9 -1.48 -8.74 -12.93
N LEU A 10 -0.87 -9.84 -12.47
CA LEU A 10 -0.24 -9.89 -11.15
C LEU A 10 1.05 -9.08 -11.10
N SER A 11 1.86 -9.12 -12.16
CA SER A 11 3.01 -8.24 -12.32
C SER A 11 2.59 -6.77 -12.25
N ARG A 12 1.52 -6.40 -12.95
CA ARG A 12 1.01 -5.03 -12.90
C ARG A 12 0.47 -4.65 -11.52
N ALA A 13 -0.23 -5.56 -10.85
CA ALA A 13 -0.74 -5.33 -9.50
C ALA A 13 0.40 -5.17 -8.48
N LEU A 14 1.49 -5.92 -8.64
CA LEU A 14 2.70 -5.76 -7.84
C LEU A 14 3.35 -4.38 -8.01
N GLU A 15 3.44 -3.88 -9.25
CA GLU A 15 3.94 -2.52 -9.51
C GLU A 15 3.09 -1.45 -8.80
N LEU A 16 1.77 -1.61 -8.81
CA LEU A 16 0.84 -0.65 -8.19
C LEU A 16 1.00 -0.55 -6.67
N VAL A 17 1.37 -1.63 -6.00
CA VAL A 17 1.60 -1.64 -4.55
C VAL A 17 3.02 -1.25 -4.15
N GLY A 18 3.90 -0.93 -5.12
CA GLY A 18 5.25 -0.43 -4.89
C GLY A 18 6.37 -1.27 -5.51
N GLY A 19 6.05 -2.33 -6.27
CA GLY A 19 7.02 -3.18 -6.95
C GLY A 19 7.70 -4.24 -6.07
N SER A 20 7.47 -4.19 -4.76
CA SER A 20 7.96 -5.18 -3.79
C SER A 20 6.93 -5.40 -2.70
N ILE A 21 6.90 -6.61 -2.12
CA ILE A 21 6.06 -6.96 -0.97
C ILE A 21 6.94 -7.00 0.29
N ASP A 22 6.40 -6.50 1.40
CA ASP A 22 7.02 -6.61 2.71
C ASP A 22 7.34 -8.09 3.06
N PRO A 23 8.55 -8.41 3.57
CA PRO A 23 8.92 -9.78 3.93
C PRO A 23 7.94 -10.47 4.89
N GLU A 24 7.36 -9.75 5.85
CA GLU A 24 6.42 -10.30 6.82
C GLU A 24 5.11 -10.71 6.15
N ILE A 25 4.64 -9.92 5.17
CA ILE A 25 3.49 -10.27 4.32
C ILE A 25 3.84 -11.45 3.41
N ALA A 26 5.05 -11.47 2.84
CA ALA A 26 5.49 -12.56 1.97
C ALA A 26 5.54 -13.91 2.70
N GLU A 27 5.93 -13.92 3.98
CA GLU A 27 5.94 -15.11 4.85
C GLU A 27 4.54 -15.50 5.32
N SER A 28 3.67 -14.52 5.59
CA SER A 28 2.34 -14.74 6.16
C SER A 28 1.31 -15.27 5.16
N TYR A 29 1.46 -14.97 3.87
CA TYR A 29 0.50 -15.34 2.84
C TYR A 29 1.09 -16.29 1.79
N PRO A 30 0.38 -17.37 1.41
CA PRO A 30 0.94 -18.40 0.53
C PRO A 30 0.89 -18.04 -0.96
N SER A 31 -0.04 -17.18 -1.39
CA SER A 31 -0.20 -16.81 -2.81
C SER A 31 0.21 -15.36 -3.08
N LEU A 32 0.68 -15.08 -4.30
CA LEU A 32 1.07 -13.74 -4.70
C LEU A 32 -0.12 -12.77 -4.70
N GLU A 33 -1.32 -13.24 -5.06
CA GLU A 33 -2.55 -12.46 -4.99
C GLU A 33 -2.84 -11.99 -3.57
N ALA A 34 -2.75 -12.91 -2.60
CA ALA A 34 -3.01 -12.61 -1.20
C ALA A 34 -1.98 -11.63 -0.63
N ARG A 35 -0.71 -11.79 -1.02
CA ARG A 35 0.38 -10.87 -0.67
C ARG A 35 0.15 -9.46 -1.23
N ILE A 36 -0.21 -9.36 -2.51
CA ILE A 36 -0.52 -8.06 -3.15
C ILE A 36 -1.69 -7.39 -2.46
N LEU A 37 -2.77 -8.14 -2.15
CA LEU A 37 -3.92 -7.60 -1.45
C LEU A 37 -3.55 -7.11 -0.04
N ALA A 38 -2.79 -7.90 0.71
CA ALA A 38 -2.33 -7.51 2.04
C ALA A 38 -1.46 -6.24 2.00
N GLN A 39 -0.51 -6.16 1.05
CA GLN A 39 0.31 -4.97 0.88
C GLN A 39 -0.52 -3.73 0.52
N ALA A 40 -1.52 -3.89 -0.35
CA ALA A 40 -2.40 -2.78 -0.73
C ALA A 40 -3.17 -2.23 0.49
N LEU A 41 -3.66 -3.09 1.38
CA LEU A 41 -4.37 -2.68 2.59
C LEU A 41 -3.45 -1.95 3.56
N GLU A 42 -2.23 -2.47 3.77
CA GLU A 42 -1.23 -1.81 4.62
C GLU A 42 -0.85 -0.43 4.08
N ASN A 43 -0.66 -0.32 2.76
CA ASN A 43 -0.37 0.96 2.11
C ASN A 43 -1.48 1.99 2.36
N VAL A 44 -2.76 1.58 2.32
CA VAL A 44 -3.90 2.45 2.62
C VAL A 44 -3.88 2.89 4.08
N GLU A 45 -3.67 1.96 5.01
CA GLU A 45 -3.61 2.30 6.43
C GLU A 45 -2.46 3.28 6.74
N LEU A 46 -1.29 3.05 6.14
CA LEU A 46 -0.14 3.94 6.27
C LEU A 46 -0.42 5.32 5.67
N ALA A 47 -1.06 5.36 4.50
CA ALA A 47 -1.46 6.62 3.87
C ALA A 47 -2.43 7.41 4.77
N GLU A 48 -3.41 6.75 5.39
CA GLU A 48 -4.31 7.41 6.33
C GLU A 48 -3.61 7.94 7.58
N ARG A 49 -2.72 7.14 8.18
CA ARG A 49 -1.94 7.56 9.36
C ARG A 49 -1.11 8.81 9.03
N ARG A 50 -0.40 8.79 7.89
CA ARG A 50 0.37 9.93 7.39
C ARG A 50 -0.52 11.14 7.12
N LEU A 51 -1.70 10.95 6.52
CA LEU A 51 -2.65 12.04 6.28
C LEU A 51 -3.09 12.69 7.59
N ARG A 52 -3.42 11.90 8.61
CA ARG A 52 -3.81 12.41 9.94
C ARG A 52 -2.68 13.19 10.60
N GLU A 53 -1.45 12.73 10.49
CA GLU A 53 -0.27 13.45 11.00
C GLU A 53 -0.05 14.79 10.27
N ILE A 54 -0.14 14.78 8.94
CA ILE A 54 -0.06 16.01 8.12
C ILE A 54 -1.14 17.00 8.55
N GLN A 55 -2.38 16.54 8.73
CA GLN A 55 -3.50 17.39 9.16
C GLN A 55 -3.26 18.04 10.54
N LYS A 56 -2.69 17.30 11.49
CA LYS A 56 -2.32 17.86 12.81
C LYS A 56 -1.27 18.96 12.66
N LEU A 57 -0.18 18.69 11.93
CA LEU A 57 0.90 19.65 11.73
C LEU A 57 0.42 20.92 11.01
N VAL A 58 -0.38 20.78 9.96
CA VAL A 58 -0.93 21.93 9.20
C VAL A 58 -1.97 22.70 10.01
N GLY A 59 -2.79 22.01 10.81
CA GLY A 59 -3.73 22.63 11.73
C GLY A 59 -3.04 23.45 12.82
N GLU A 60 -1.99 22.90 13.43
CA GLU A 60 -1.16 23.60 14.43
C GLU A 60 -0.49 24.86 13.85
N ILE A 61 0.01 24.80 12.61
CA ILE A 61 0.59 25.97 11.92
C ILE A 61 -0.47 27.05 11.68
N SER A 62 -1.72 26.65 11.41
CA SER A 62 -2.82 27.59 11.14
C SER A 62 -3.27 28.33 12.41
N ASP A 63 -3.29 27.65 13.56
CA ASP A 63 -3.67 28.23 14.86
C ASP A 63 -2.62 29.20 15.44
N VAL A 64 -1.35 29.07 15.05
CA VAL A 64 -0.27 29.99 15.48
C VAL A 64 -0.29 31.33 14.72
N LEU A 65 -0.99 31.41 13.59
CA LEU A 65 -1.05 32.59 12.73
C LEU A 65 -2.25 33.52 13.00
N VAL A 66 -3.01 33.29 14.09
CA VAL A 66 -4.17 34.12 14.50
C VAL A 66 -3.84 35.02 15.69
#